data_AF-A0A1Y3MMD5-F1
#
_entry.id   AF-A0A1Y3MMD5-F1
#
_cell.length_a   1.000
_cell.length_b   1.000
_cell.length_c   1.000
_cell.angle_alpha   90.00
_cell.angle_beta   90.00
_cell.angle_gamma   90.00
#
_symmetry.space_group_name_H-M   'P 1'
#
loop_
_entity.id
_entity.type
_entity.pdbx_description
1 polymer ?
#
loop_
_entity_poly.entity_id
_entity_poly.type
_entity_poly.pdbx_seq_one_letter_code
_entity_poly.pdbx_strand_id
1 'polypeptide(L)'
;MTYGETFQDKQLIEDYMTSNITFLNEFREYLKERVQLEKKYAKESADLVQKYSQKFEKKSRQSICITSPNGLGLNTNSVADVSSLNTITENSDPSPTTPTSPQDVNKDYYTYINAWRSILNQMKSVNESRNKFSQKLSDIIIEKLKAIINIREDERKI
;
A
#
# COMPACT_ATOMS: atom_id res chain seq x y z
N MET A 1 2.88 -9.32 60.62
CA MET A 1 2.11 -9.54 59.39
C MET A 1 2.60 -10.84 58.79
N THR A 2 1.72 -11.82 58.68
CA THR A 2 2.03 -13.14 58.15
C THR A 2 1.26 -13.27 56.84
N TYR A 3 1.94 -13.55 55.73
CA TYR A 3 1.24 -13.85 54.47
C TYR A 3 0.57 -15.22 54.60
N GLY A 4 -0.77 -15.28 54.51
CA GLY A 4 -1.51 -16.55 54.48
C GLY A 4 -2.81 -16.64 55.30
N GLU A 5 -3.20 -15.64 56.09
CA GLU A 5 -4.39 -15.74 56.95
C GLU A 5 -5.73 -15.36 56.28
N THR A 6 -5.70 -14.78 55.06
CA THR A 6 -6.90 -14.35 54.32
C THR A 6 -7.18 -15.22 53.10
N PHE A 7 -8.18 -16.11 53.22
CA PHE A 7 -8.66 -16.99 52.13
C PHE A 7 -9.08 -16.23 50.83
N GLN A 8 -9.31 -14.92 50.92
CA GLN A 8 -9.64 -14.05 49.78
C GLN A 8 -8.49 -13.90 48.78
N ASP A 9 -7.23 -13.99 49.22
CA ASP A 9 -6.07 -13.83 48.34
C ASP A 9 -5.98 -14.93 47.29
N LYS A 10 -6.43 -16.16 47.62
CA LYS A 10 -6.44 -17.28 46.67
C LYS A 10 -7.41 -17.03 45.51
N GLN A 11 -8.64 -16.61 45.80
CA GLN A 11 -9.63 -16.30 44.76
C GLN A 11 -9.15 -15.13 43.88
N LEU A 12 -8.59 -14.08 44.48
CA LEU A 12 -8.05 -12.93 43.75
C LEU A 12 -6.93 -13.34 42.78
N ILE A 13 -6.05 -14.26 43.18
CA ILE A 13 -4.99 -14.80 42.32
C ILE A 13 -5.58 -15.66 41.18
N GLU A 14 -6.57 -16.50 41.47
CA GLU A 14 -7.23 -17.37 40.48
C GLU A 14 -8.02 -16.57 39.43
N ASP A 15 -8.74 -15.54 39.87
CA ASP A 15 -9.45 -14.58 39.03
C ASP A 15 -8.47 -13.79 38.14
N TYR A 16 -7.33 -13.34 38.71
CA TYR A 16 -6.28 -12.65 37.97
C TYR A 16 -5.62 -13.54 36.90
N MET A 17 -5.27 -14.79 37.25
CA MET A 17 -4.72 -15.74 36.28
C MET A 17 -5.71 -16.02 35.15
N THR A 18 -6.97 -16.23 35.48
CA THR A 18 -8.03 -16.50 34.50
C THR A 18 -8.28 -15.29 33.60
N SER A 19 -8.34 -14.07 34.16
CA SER A 19 -8.45 -12.83 33.39
C SER A 19 -7.27 -12.65 32.40
N ASN A 20 -6.04 -12.93 32.84
CA ASN A 20 -4.84 -12.81 32.01
C ASN A 20 -4.83 -13.84 30.86
N ILE A 21 -5.20 -15.10 31.13
CA ILE A 21 -5.33 -16.15 30.10
C ILE A 21 -6.43 -15.78 29.08
N THR A 22 -7.57 -15.26 29.53
CA THR A 22 -8.65 -14.79 28.64
C THR A 22 -8.16 -13.64 27.76
N PHE A 23 -7.53 -12.61 28.34
CA PHE A 23 -6.96 -11.49 27.58
C PHE A 23 -5.93 -11.94 26.53
N LEU A 24 -5.03 -12.87 26.87
CA LEU A 24 -4.04 -13.38 25.93
C LEU A 24 -4.69 -14.16 24.77
N ASN A 25 -5.76 -14.91 25.04
CA ASN A 25 -6.55 -15.59 24.02
C ASN A 25 -7.27 -14.59 23.10
N GLU A 26 -7.98 -13.60 23.66
CA GLU A 26 -8.64 -12.53 22.89
C GLU A 26 -7.64 -11.76 22.01
N PHE A 27 -6.50 -11.36 22.58
CA PHE A 27 -5.44 -10.68 21.84
C PHE A 27 -4.87 -11.56 20.72
N ARG A 28 -4.73 -12.87 20.94
CA ARG A 28 -4.29 -13.82 19.90
C ARG A 28 -5.30 -13.93 18.76
N GLU A 29 -6.60 -13.98 19.05
CA GLU A 29 -7.63 -14.02 18.00
C GLU A 29 -7.69 -12.68 17.23
N TYR A 30 -7.59 -11.54 17.92
CA TYR A 30 -7.42 -10.22 17.29
C TYR A 30 -6.23 -10.20 16.31
N LEU A 31 -5.08 -10.77 16.69
CA LEU A 31 -3.92 -10.84 15.78
C LEU A 31 -4.18 -11.75 14.57
N LYS A 32 -4.94 -12.83 14.69
CA LYS A 32 -5.33 -13.66 13.52
C LYS A 32 -6.21 -12.86 12.56
N GLU A 33 -7.21 -12.13 13.05
CA GLU A 33 -8.05 -11.25 12.23
C GLU A 33 -7.20 -10.17 11.55
N ARG A 34 -6.24 -9.58 12.28
CA ARG A 34 -5.29 -8.60 11.73
C ARG A 34 -4.43 -9.20 10.61
N VAL A 35 -3.94 -10.44 10.76
CA VAL A 35 -3.22 -11.20 9.72
C VAL A 35 -4.09 -11.41 8.48
N GLN A 36 -5.36 -11.79 8.66
CA GLN A 36 -6.31 -11.97 7.56
C GLN A 36 -6.59 -10.65 6.82
N LEU A 37 -6.76 -9.53 7.54
CA LEU A 37 -6.98 -8.22 6.94
C LEU A 37 -5.79 -7.78 6.07
N GLU A 38 -4.56 -7.95 6.55
CA GLU A 38 -3.35 -7.68 5.75
C GLU A 38 -3.26 -8.60 4.52
N LYS A 39 -3.59 -9.90 4.64
CA LYS A 39 -3.62 -10.84 3.50
C LYS A 39 -4.68 -10.44 2.46
N LYS A 40 -5.87 -10.02 2.91
CA LYS A 40 -6.95 -9.54 2.03
C LYS A 40 -6.53 -8.29 1.27
N TYR A 41 -6.07 -7.26 1.99
CA TYR A 41 -5.55 -6.03 1.37
C TYR A 41 -4.43 -6.34 0.38
N ALA A 42 -3.49 -7.22 0.76
CA ALA A 42 -2.34 -7.51 -0.07
C ALA A 42 -2.72 -8.27 -1.35
N LYS A 43 -3.74 -9.13 -1.29
CA LYS A 43 -4.32 -9.77 -2.48
C LYS A 43 -4.99 -8.74 -3.39
N GLU A 44 -5.91 -7.93 -2.86
CA GLU A 44 -6.64 -6.92 -3.63
C GLU A 44 -5.70 -5.91 -4.30
N SER A 45 -4.64 -5.51 -3.59
CA SER A 45 -3.54 -4.69 -4.10
C SER A 45 -2.75 -5.38 -5.23
N ALA A 46 -2.42 -6.67 -5.08
CA ALA A 46 -1.74 -7.43 -6.13
C ALA A 46 -2.57 -7.51 -7.42
N ASP A 47 -3.85 -7.87 -7.28
CA ASP A 47 -4.80 -8.01 -8.38
C ASP A 47 -4.96 -6.66 -9.13
N LEU A 48 -5.01 -5.55 -8.39
CA LEU A 48 -5.07 -4.20 -8.94
C LEU A 48 -3.80 -3.83 -9.72
N VAL A 49 -2.61 -4.07 -9.15
CA VAL A 49 -1.32 -3.83 -9.81
C VAL A 49 -1.19 -4.68 -11.07
N GLN A 50 -1.56 -5.96 -11.02
CA GLN A 50 -1.51 -6.86 -12.17
C GLN A 50 -2.44 -6.37 -13.29
N LYS A 51 -3.70 -6.04 -12.97
CA LYS A 51 -4.70 -5.51 -13.91
C LYS A 51 -4.20 -4.24 -14.63
N TYR A 52 -3.61 -3.30 -13.91
CA TYR A 52 -3.14 -2.05 -14.50
C TYR A 52 -1.77 -2.17 -15.18
N SER A 53 -0.90 -3.09 -14.75
CA SER A 53 0.34 -3.45 -15.48
C SER A 53 0.01 -4.03 -16.87
N GLN A 54 -0.93 -4.98 -16.94
CA GLN A 54 -1.38 -5.57 -18.21
C GLN A 54 -2.04 -4.53 -19.14
N LYS A 55 -2.86 -3.61 -18.60
CA LYS A 55 -3.43 -2.50 -19.37
C LYS A 55 -2.36 -1.55 -19.90
N PHE A 56 -1.37 -1.21 -19.07
CA PHE A 56 -0.24 -0.37 -19.44
C PHE A 56 0.60 -1.01 -20.56
N GLU A 57 0.92 -2.30 -20.46
CA GLU A 57 1.64 -3.02 -21.53
C GLU A 57 0.88 -3.03 -22.85
N LYS A 58 -0.44 -3.27 -22.82
CA LYS A 58 -1.27 -3.23 -24.04
C LYS A 58 -1.24 -1.84 -24.69
N LYS A 59 -1.37 -0.77 -23.90
CA LYS A 59 -1.34 0.62 -24.40
C LYS A 59 0.05 1.02 -24.92
N SER A 60 1.11 0.58 -24.25
CA SER A 60 2.52 0.79 -24.67
C SER A 60 2.81 0.08 -26.00
N ARG A 61 2.39 -1.18 -26.16
CA ARG A 61 2.54 -1.92 -27.44
C ARG A 61 1.73 -1.27 -28.57
N GLN A 62 0.51 -0.79 -28.30
CA GLN A 62 -0.32 -0.10 -29.29
C GLN A 62 0.31 1.22 -29.78
N SER A 63 0.96 1.99 -28.90
CA SER A 63 1.60 3.27 -29.27
C SER A 63 2.89 3.06 -30.09
N ILE A 64 3.66 2.00 -29.82
CA ILE A 64 4.86 1.64 -30.62
C ILE A 64 4.49 1.31 -32.08
N CYS A 65 3.30 0.76 -32.33
CA CYS A 65 2.83 0.44 -33.68
C CYS A 65 2.30 1.64 -34.49
N ILE A 66 2.09 2.81 -33.86
CA ILE A 66 1.54 4.00 -34.53
C ILE A 66 2.65 4.91 -35.09
N THR A 67 3.88 4.79 -34.59
CA THR A 67 5.08 5.42 -35.19
C THR A 67 5.55 4.66 -36.43
N SER A 68 4.70 4.60 -37.46
CA SER A 68 5.10 4.35 -38.85
C SER A 68 5.39 5.69 -39.54
N PRO A 69 6.36 5.83 -40.46
CA PRO A 69 6.91 7.15 -40.81
C PRO A 69 5.98 8.12 -41.57
N ASN A 70 4.79 7.71 -41.99
CA ASN A 70 3.86 8.53 -42.77
C ASN A 70 2.41 8.34 -42.32
N GLY A 71 1.76 9.42 -41.86
CA GLY A 71 0.32 9.43 -41.58
C GLY A 71 -0.14 10.67 -40.81
N LEU A 72 -0.69 11.66 -41.51
CA LEU A 72 -1.46 12.73 -40.86
C LEU A 72 -2.70 12.14 -40.18
N GLY A 73 -3.00 12.59 -38.97
CA GLY A 73 -4.15 12.10 -38.20
C GLY A 73 -4.36 12.86 -36.90
N LEU A 74 -4.55 14.18 -36.97
CA LEU A 74 -5.10 14.92 -35.83
C LEU A 74 -6.49 14.36 -35.50
N ASN A 75 -6.72 14.03 -34.23
CA ASN A 75 -8.07 14.08 -33.66
C ASN A 75 -8.02 14.45 -32.17
N THR A 76 -7.94 15.76 -31.92
CA THR A 76 -8.02 16.35 -30.57
C THR A 76 -9.46 16.82 -30.33
N ASN A 77 -10.29 15.95 -29.74
CA ASN A 77 -11.59 16.37 -29.21
C ASN A 77 -11.38 17.20 -27.94
N SER A 78 -11.33 18.52 -28.13
CA SER A 78 -11.37 19.54 -27.07
C SER A 78 -12.82 19.87 -26.69
N VAL A 79 -13.12 19.90 -25.39
CA VAL A 79 -14.25 20.66 -24.82
C VAL A 79 -13.87 21.20 -23.43
N ALA A 80 -13.80 22.54 -23.31
CA ALA A 80 -13.88 23.44 -22.13
C ALA A 80 -13.00 23.14 -20.88
N ASP A 81 -12.14 24.05 -20.37
CA ASP A 81 -12.36 25.42 -19.83
C ASP A 81 -13.12 25.36 -18.46
N VAL A 82 -12.76 26.04 -17.36
CA VAL A 82 -12.27 27.42 -17.14
C VAL A 82 -11.42 27.54 -15.85
N SER A 83 -10.38 28.40 -15.81
CA SER A 83 -10.11 29.42 -14.75
C SER A 83 -8.67 29.95 -14.72
N SER A 84 -8.53 31.25 -14.93
CA SER A 84 -7.28 32.06 -14.95
C SER A 84 -6.79 32.49 -13.55
N LEU A 85 -5.53 32.91 -13.40
CA LEU A 85 -5.10 34.35 -13.30
C LEU A 85 -3.60 34.50 -12.92
N ASN A 86 -3.07 35.74 -13.06
CA ASN A 86 -1.80 36.32 -12.56
C ASN A 86 -0.52 36.07 -13.41
N THR A 87 0.35 37.06 -13.75
CA THR A 87 0.34 38.55 -13.62
C THR A 87 1.23 39.19 -14.73
N ILE A 88 1.05 40.48 -15.02
CA ILE A 88 1.63 41.28 -16.13
C ILE A 88 2.97 41.96 -15.76
N THR A 89 3.93 42.07 -16.71
CA THR A 89 4.75 43.28 -16.95
C THR A 89 5.28 43.35 -18.41
N GLU A 90 5.52 44.57 -18.92
CA GLU A 90 5.76 44.92 -20.35
C GLU A 90 7.24 44.94 -20.80
N ASN A 91 7.51 44.72 -22.11
CA ASN A 91 8.14 45.69 -23.05
C ASN A 91 8.52 45.06 -24.42
N SER A 92 8.83 45.90 -25.42
CA SER A 92 8.89 45.56 -26.88
C SER A 92 10.18 46.11 -27.56
N ASP A 93 10.54 45.86 -28.84
CA ASP A 93 9.83 45.16 -29.94
C ASP A 93 10.71 44.14 -30.75
N PRO A 94 11.21 44.32 -32.01
CA PRO A 94 11.07 43.20 -32.97
C PRO A 94 12.32 42.62 -33.67
N SER A 95 12.28 41.30 -33.91
CA SER A 95 12.89 40.55 -35.04
C SER A 95 14.42 40.39 -35.16
N PRO A 96 14.95 39.40 -35.93
CA PRO A 96 14.25 38.39 -36.76
C PRO A 96 14.63 36.89 -36.49
N THR A 97 13.70 36.00 -36.86
CA THR A 97 13.82 34.59 -37.28
C THR A 97 14.98 33.69 -36.79
N THR A 98 14.65 32.69 -35.94
CA THR A 98 15.35 31.38 -35.89
C THR A 98 14.28 30.27 -35.85
N PRO A 99 14.42 29.13 -36.56
CA PRO A 99 13.31 28.16 -36.67
C PRO A 99 12.99 27.44 -35.37
N THR A 100 11.70 27.35 -35.03
CA THR A 100 11.20 26.56 -33.89
C THR A 100 11.54 25.08 -34.07
N SER A 101 12.41 24.55 -33.20
CA SER A 101 12.76 23.13 -33.18
C SER A 101 11.56 22.27 -32.75
N PRO A 102 11.15 21.24 -33.51
CA PRO A 102 10.06 20.35 -33.11
C PRO A 102 10.59 19.26 -32.15
N GLN A 103 10.85 19.61 -30.88
CA GLN A 103 11.40 18.65 -29.90
C GLN A 103 10.66 18.47 -28.56
N ASP A 104 9.58 19.21 -28.26
CA ASP A 104 8.86 19.01 -26.99
C ASP A 104 7.83 17.86 -26.98
N VAL A 105 7.50 17.27 -28.14
CA VAL A 105 6.50 16.17 -28.24
C VAL A 105 6.92 14.89 -27.48
N ASN A 106 8.21 14.73 -27.16
CA ASN A 106 8.75 13.48 -26.63
C ASN A 106 8.99 13.48 -25.11
N LYS A 107 9.17 14.65 -24.48
CA LYS A 107 9.57 14.75 -23.07
C LYS A 107 8.44 14.38 -22.10
N ASP A 108 7.24 14.86 -22.39
CA ASP A 108 6.05 14.56 -21.58
C ASP A 108 5.58 13.12 -21.77
N TYR A 109 5.75 12.57 -22.98
CA TYR A 109 5.45 11.18 -23.30
C TYR A 109 6.16 10.19 -22.36
N TYR A 110 7.47 10.37 -22.15
CA TYR A 110 8.20 9.56 -21.19
C TYR A 110 7.85 9.88 -19.73
N THR A 111 7.48 11.12 -19.42
CA THR A 111 7.22 11.57 -18.04
C THR A 111 6.00 10.88 -17.42
N TYR A 112 4.84 10.88 -18.08
CA TYR A 112 3.65 10.20 -17.52
C TYR A 112 3.78 8.67 -17.55
N ILE A 113 4.48 8.11 -18.55
CA ILE A 113 4.77 6.68 -18.66
C ILE A 113 5.65 6.21 -17.49
N ASN A 114 6.69 6.98 -17.15
CA ASN A 114 7.57 6.69 -16.02
C ASN A 114 6.85 6.90 -14.68
N ALA A 115 6.00 7.93 -14.55
CA ALA A 115 5.18 8.13 -13.36
C ALA A 115 4.22 6.95 -13.10
N TRP A 116 3.50 6.47 -14.12
CA TRP A 116 2.63 5.29 -14.02
C TRP A 116 3.44 4.06 -13.58
N ARG A 117 4.56 3.77 -14.24
CA ARG A 117 5.43 2.63 -13.89
C ARG A 117 5.97 2.74 -12.45
N SER A 118 6.34 3.95 -12.02
CA SER A 118 6.77 4.21 -10.64
C SER A 118 5.67 3.88 -9.63
N ILE A 119 4.44 4.35 -9.84
CA ILE A 119 3.30 4.08 -8.95
C ILE A 119 3.02 2.57 -8.86
N LEU A 120 3.04 1.83 -9.98
CA LEU A 120 2.85 0.38 -9.97
C LEU A 120 3.97 -0.34 -9.20
N ASN A 121 5.23 0.07 -9.38
CA ASN A 121 6.38 -0.50 -8.68
C ASN A 121 6.35 -0.20 -7.17
N GLN A 122 5.98 1.03 -6.77
CA GLN A 122 5.79 1.41 -5.37
C GLN A 122 4.69 0.57 -4.73
N MET A 123 3.53 0.44 -5.38
CA MET A 123 2.42 -0.37 -4.90
C MET A 123 2.83 -1.85 -4.74
N LYS A 124 3.60 -2.40 -5.68
CA LYS A 124 4.17 -3.76 -5.58
C LYS A 124 5.12 -3.91 -4.36
N SER A 125 6.04 -2.96 -4.17
CA SER A 125 6.99 -2.98 -3.04
C SER A 125 6.29 -2.88 -1.68
N VAL A 126 5.29 -1.99 -1.57
CA VAL A 126 4.40 -1.89 -0.41
C VAL A 126 3.68 -3.22 -0.15
N ASN A 127 3.25 -3.90 -1.22
CA ASN A 127 2.55 -5.17 -1.12
C ASN A 127 3.43 -6.31 -0.60
N GLU A 128 4.65 -6.43 -1.13
CA GLU A 128 5.65 -7.39 -0.66
C GLU A 128 6.00 -7.15 0.82
N SER A 129 6.05 -5.88 1.24
CA SER A 129 6.32 -5.48 2.62
C SER A 129 5.19 -5.87 3.57
N ARG A 130 3.92 -5.65 3.17
CA ARG A 130 2.73 -6.11 3.93
C ARG A 130 2.65 -7.63 4.03
N ASN A 131 2.94 -8.36 2.96
CA ASN A 131 3.01 -9.83 3.01
C ASN A 131 4.07 -10.32 4.00
N LYS A 132 5.28 -9.74 3.97
CA LYS A 132 6.35 -10.05 4.94
C LYS A 132 5.94 -9.73 6.38
N PHE A 133 5.22 -8.63 6.61
CA PHE A 133 4.70 -8.27 7.93
C PHE A 133 3.64 -9.28 8.41
N SER A 134 2.63 -9.58 7.58
CA SER A 134 1.58 -10.55 7.89
C SER A 134 2.16 -11.95 8.20
N GLN A 135 3.17 -12.38 7.44
CA GLN A 135 3.87 -13.63 7.68
C GLN A 135 4.62 -13.63 9.02
N LYS A 136 5.37 -12.58 9.35
CA LYS A 136 6.04 -12.45 10.67
C LYS A 136 5.05 -12.43 11.83
N LEU A 137 3.92 -11.75 11.67
CA LEU A 137 2.87 -11.67 12.68
C LEU A 137 2.26 -13.07 12.95
N SER A 138 2.00 -13.82 11.89
CA SER A 138 1.54 -15.20 11.92
C SER A 138 2.57 -16.16 12.56
N ASP A 139 3.77 -16.24 12.01
CA ASP A 139 4.72 -17.31 12.31
C ASP A 139 5.48 -17.09 13.62
N ILE A 140 5.67 -15.83 14.03
CA ILE A 140 6.49 -15.48 15.20
C ILE A 140 5.63 -15.05 16.38
N ILE A 141 4.68 -14.13 16.18
CA ILE A 141 3.97 -13.51 17.30
C ILE A 141 2.80 -14.38 17.77
N ILE A 142 1.97 -14.89 16.85
CA ILE A 142 0.81 -15.73 17.20
C ILE A 142 1.25 -17.08 17.80
N GLU A 143 2.32 -17.70 17.29
CA GLU A 143 2.85 -18.94 17.89
C GLU A 143 3.57 -18.70 19.23
N LYS A 144 4.27 -17.57 19.43
CA LYS A 144 4.79 -17.20 20.76
C LYS A 144 3.67 -16.97 21.78
N LEU A 145 2.60 -16.26 21.40
CA LEU A 145 1.43 -16.08 22.26
C LEU A 145 0.79 -17.40 22.64
N LYS A 146 0.60 -18.31 21.67
CA LYS A 146 0.09 -19.67 21.91
C LYS A 146 0.96 -20.44 22.91
N ALA A 147 2.29 -20.36 22.78
CA ALA A 147 3.20 -21.00 23.75
C ALA A 147 3.07 -20.38 25.16
N ILE A 148 2.95 -19.05 25.27
CA ILE A 148 2.74 -18.36 26.56
C ILE A 148 1.39 -18.74 27.18
N ILE A 149 0.31 -18.80 26.39
CA ILE A 149 -1.02 -19.22 26.85
C ILE A 149 -0.96 -20.63 27.43
N ASN A 150 -0.36 -21.58 26.71
CA ASN A 150 -0.20 -22.96 27.20
C ASN A 150 0.54 -23.01 28.54
N ILE A 151 1.67 -22.27 28.67
CA ILE A 151 2.44 -22.20 29.92
C ILE A 151 1.58 -21.64 31.06
N ARG A 152 0.83 -20.56 30.82
CA ARG A 152 -0.07 -19.96 31.83
C ARG A 152 -1.23 -20.88 32.21
N GLU A 153 -1.79 -21.61 31.26
CA GLU A 153 -2.83 -22.61 31.52
C GLU A 153 -2.31 -23.78 32.34
N ASP A 154 -1.05 -24.20 32.16
CA ASP A 154 -0.42 -25.25 32.96
C ASP A 154 -0.03 -24.74 34.36
N GLU A 155 0.51 -23.53 34.49
CA GLU A 155 0.74 -22.87 35.79
C GLU A 155 -0.53 -22.76 36.65
N ARG A 156 -1.70 -22.51 36.04
CA ARG A 156 -2.98 -22.43 36.74
C ARG A 156 -3.51 -23.80 37.22
N LYS A 157 -2.98 -24.92 36.74
CA LYS A 157 -3.42 -26.29 37.10
C LYS A 157 -2.66 -26.88 38.30
N ILE A 158 -1.60 -26.19 38.76
CA ILE A 158 -0.67 -26.63 39.83
C ILE A 158 -1.10 -26.02 41.18
#